data_AF-A0A7Y4QWP4-F1
#
_entry.id   AF-A0A7Y4QWP4-F1
#
_cell.length_a   1.000
_cell.length_b   1.000
_cell.length_c   1.000
_cell.angle_alpha   90.00
_cell.angle_beta   90.00
_cell.angle_gamma   90.00
#
_symmetry.space_group_name_H-M   'P 1'
#
loop_
_entity.id
_entity.type
_entity.pdbx_description
1 polymer ?
#
loop_
_entity_poly.entity_id
_entity_poly.type
_entity_poly.pdbx_seq_one_letter_code
_entity_poly.pdbx_strand_id
1 'polypeptide(L)' 'MRQKINALTTQLPEPCREALHLRLSENLSNTEIANRMHISKRTVETYISQAFELLRQYPKDLLGVA' A
#
# COMPACT_ATOMS: atom_id res chain seq x y z
N MET A 1 -12.21 14.04 5.38
CA MET A 1 -10.74 13.97 5.61
C MET A 1 -10.20 12.71 4.92
N ARG A 2 -9.69 12.80 3.68
CA ARG A 2 -9.22 11.61 2.89
C ARG A 2 -7.77 11.78 2.43
N GLN A 3 -6.90 12.34 3.27
CA GLN A 3 -5.52 12.65 2.87
C GLN A 3 -4.53 12.36 4.01
N LYS A 4 -4.26 11.08 4.26
CA LYS A 4 -3.10 10.65 5.07
C LYS A 4 -2.21 9.61 4.37
N ILE A 5 -2.53 9.23 3.13
CA ILE A 5 -1.72 8.27 2.35
C ILE A 5 -0.57 8.97 1.62
N ASN A 6 -0.68 10.28 1.35
CA ASN A 6 0.34 11.02 0.60
C ASN A 6 1.67 11.23 1.34
N ALA A 7 1.72 11.15 2.67
CA ALA A 7 2.97 11.29 3.42
C ALA A 7 3.87 10.04 3.28
N LEU A 8 3.28 8.88 3.02
CA LEU A 8 3.99 7.61 2.78
C LEU A 8 4.58 7.55 1.35
N THR A 9 4.06 8.36 0.43
CA THR A 9 4.44 8.44 -1.00
C THR A 9 5.91 8.78 -1.21
N THR A 10 6.54 9.55 -0.33
CA THR A 10 7.92 10.02 -0.52
C THR A 10 8.96 8.94 -0.28
N GLN A 11 8.62 7.86 0.43
CA GLN A 11 9.56 6.78 0.75
C GLN A 11 9.12 5.39 0.26
N LEU A 12 7.84 5.19 -0.10
CA LEU A 12 7.39 3.95 -0.72
C LEU A 12 7.41 4.08 -2.25
N PRO A 13 7.94 3.07 -2.96
CA PRO A 13 7.84 3.03 -4.41
C PRO A 13 6.37 3.05 -4.83
N GLU A 14 6.05 3.82 -5.87
CA GLU A 14 4.68 4.05 -6.37
C GLU A 14 3.78 2.81 -6.45
N PRO A 15 4.26 1.64 -6.92
CA PRO A 15 3.40 0.47 -7.01
C PRO A 15 2.97 -0.13 -5.65
N CYS A 16 3.77 0.03 -4.60
CA CYS A 16 3.37 -0.41 -3.26
C CYS A 16 2.24 0.45 -2.68
N ARG A 17 2.31 1.76 -2.94
CA ARG A 17 1.30 2.71 -2.46
C ARG A 17 -0.05 2.45 -3.10
N GLU A 18 -0.07 2.22 -4.40
CA GLU A 18 -1.32 1.99 -5.14
C GLU A 18 -1.98 0.67 -4.72
N ALA A 19 -1.21 -0.40 -4.56
CA ALA A 19 -1.73 -1.68 -4.06
C ALA A 19 -2.35 -1.54 -2.65
N LEU A 20 -1.68 -0.81 -1.75
CA LEU A 20 -2.19 -0.57 -0.40
C LEU A 20 -3.43 0.35 -0.42
N HIS A 21 -3.44 1.37 -1.28
CA HIS A 21 -4.59 2.27 -1.44
C HIS A 21 -5.82 1.52 -1.93
N LEU A 22 -5.68 0.64 -2.92
CA LEU A 22 -6.78 -0.19 -3.44
C LEU A 22 -7.30 -1.17 -2.37
N ARG A 23 -6.39 -1.76 -1.59
CA ARG A 23 -6.72 -2.60 -0.44
C ARG A 23 -7.53 -1.83 0.63
N LEU A 24 -7.13 -0.60 0.95
CA LEU A 24 -7.76 0.19 2.01
C LEU A 24 -9.05 0.91 1.57
N SER A 25 -9.05 1.45 0.36
CA SER A 25 -10.20 2.20 -0.19
C SER A 25 -11.33 1.27 -0.61
N GLU A 26 -11.00 0.11 -1.19
CA GLU A 26 -11.99 -0.75 -1.85
C GLU A 26 -11.96 -2.21 -1.35
N ASN A 27 -11.14 -2.54 -0.34
CA ASN A 27 -11.02 -3.90 0.22
C ASN A 27 -10.73 -5.00 -0.83
N LEU A 28 -10.06 -4.62 -1.93
CA LEU A 28 -9.76 -5.52 -3.02
C LEU A 28 -8.78 -6.63 -2.64
N SER A 29 -9.00 -7.81 -3.21
CA SER A 29 -8.11 -8.96 -3.06
C SER A 29 -6.79 -8.73 -3.81
N ASN A 30 -5.71 -9.42 -3.42
CA ASN A 30 -4.42 -9.33 -4.13
C ASN A 30 -4.56 -9.62 -5.64
N THR A 31 -5.47 -10.52 -6.02
CA THR A 31 -5.79 -10.83 -7.42
C THR A 31 -6.49 -9.68 -8.14
N GLU A 32 -7.41 -8.97 -7.49
CA GLU A 32 -8.12 -7.83 -8.08
C GLU A 32 -7.19 -6.63 -8.23
N ILE A 33 -6.33 -6.40 -7.24
CA ILE A 33 -5.27 -5.40 -7.29
C ILE A 33 -4.31 -5.72 -8.45
N ALA A 34 -3.94 -7.00 -8.63
CA ALA A 34 -3.06 -7.45 -9.71
C ALA A 34 -3.67 -7.14 -11.08
N ASN A 35 -4.95 -7.47 -11.27
CA ASN A 35 -5.68 -7.14 -12.50
C ASN A 35 -5.75 -5.63 -12.72
N ARG A 36 -6.07 -4.85 -11.69
CA ARG A 36 -6.25 -3.40 -11.81
C ARG A 36 -4.95 -2.67 -12.10
N MET A 37 -3.85 -3.12 -11.50
CA MET A 37 -2.52 -2.57 -11.72
C MET A 37 -1.81 -3.20 -12.94
N HIS A 38 -2.44 -4.16 -13.62
CA HIS A 38 -1.85 -4.90 -14.75
C HIS A 38 -0.49 -5.55 -14.41
N ILE A 39 -0.37 -6.11 -13.20
CA ILE A 39 0.83 -6.79 -12.72
C ILE A 39 0.51 -8.22 -12.27
N SER A 40 1.54 -9.03 -12.09
CA SER A 40 1.37 -10.39 -11.58
C SER A 40 0.92 -10.38 -10.11
N LYS A 41 0.06 -11.33 -9.73
CA LYS A 41 -0.35 -11.56 -8.33
C LYS A 41 0.86 -11.67 -7.39
N ARG A 42 1.92 -12.36 -7.82
CA ARG A 42 3.19 -12.45 -7.07
C ARG A 42 3.77 -11.07 -6.77
N THR A 43 3.77 -10.17 -7.75
CA THR A 43 4.26 -8.81 -7.58
C THR A 43 3.42 -8.04 -6.57
N VAL A 44 2.09 -8.19 -6.61
CA VAL A 44 1.20 -7.62 -5.57
C VAL A 44 1.49 -8.20 -4.19
N GLU A 45 1.69 -9.51 -4.08
CA GLU A 45 2.04 -10.15 -2.81
C GLU A 45 3.35 -9.60 -2.25
N THR A 46 4.37 -9.43 -3.10
CA THR A 46 5.63 -8.76 -2.73
C THR A 46 5.39 -7.32 -2.30
N TYR A 47 4.64 -6.53 -3.07
CA TYR A 47 4.35 -5.13 -2.75
C TYR A 47 3.56 -4.95 -1.46
N ILE A 48 2.56 -5.80 -1.22
CA ILE A 48 1.79 -5.81 0.03
C ILE A 48 2.71 -6.21 1.20
N SER A 49 3.53 -7.25 1.04
CA SER A 49 4.46 -7.70 2.09
C SER A 49 5.48 -6.62 2.42
N GLN A 50 6.11 -6.03 1.40
CA GLN A 50 7.05 -4.91 1.54
C GLN A 50 6.37 -3.69 2.17
N ALA A 51 5.14 -3.37 1.78
CA ALA A 51 4.43 -2.25 2.38
C ALA A 51 4.14 -2.49 3.86
N PHE A 52 3.77 -3.72 4.27
CA PHE A 52 3.58 -4.09 5.69
C PHE A 52 4.90 -4.11 6.48
N GLU A 53 6.00 -4.56 5.88
CA GLU A 53 7.33 -4.51 6.51
C GLU A 53 7.80 -3.08 6.70
N LEU A 54 7.62 -2.23 5.68
CA LEU A 54 7.89 -0.80 5.77
C LEU A 54 6.99 -0.15 6.82
N LEU A 55 5.69 -0.44 6.85
CA LEU A 55 4.76 -0.01 7.91
C LEU A 55 5.23 -0.39 9.32
N ARG A 56 5.94 -1.51 9.48
CA ARG A 56 6.54 -1.92 10.75
C ARG A 56 7.86 -1.20 11.06
N GLN A 57 8.65 -0.87 10.04
CA GLN A 57 9.90 -0.11 10.20
C GLN A 57 9.66 1.38 10.41
N TYR A 58 8.59 1.95 9.85
CA TYR A 58 8.24 3.34 10.08
C TYR A 58 7.60 3.50 11.46
N PRO A 59 8.11 4.41 12.31
CA PRO A 59 7.51 4.65 13.62
C PRO A 59 6.05 5.10 13.46
N LYS A 60 5.18 4.53 14.28
CA LYS A 60 3.71 4.76 14.30
C LYS A 60 3.30 6.24 14.30
N ASP A 61 4.21 7.12 14.69
CA ASP A 61 4.09 8.58 14.67
C ASP A 61 3.69 9.14 13.29
N LEU A 62 4.15 8.51 12.21
CA LEU A 62 3.88 8.99 10.85
C LEU A 62 2.51 8.55 10.28
N LEU A 63 1.85 7.55 10.89
CA LEU A 63 0.59 7.00 10.37
C LEU A 63 -0.63 7.87 10.70
N GLY A 64 -0.46 8.90 11.53
CA GLY A 64 -1.55 9.84 11.85
C GLY A 64 -2.82 9.12 12.31
N VAL A 65 -2.69 7.95 12.93
CA VAL A 65 -3.77 7.29 13.65
C VAL A 65 -3.73 7.86 15.08
N ALA A 66 -4.32 9.03 15.22
CA ALA A 66 -4.73 9.60 16.50
C ALA A 66 -6.23 9.31 16.67
#